data_AF-A0A1C5C4N0-F1
#
_entry.id   AF-A0A1C5C4N0-F1
#
_cell.length_a   1.000
_cell.length_b   1.000
_cell.length_c   1.000
_cell.angle_alpha   90.00
_cell.angle_beta   90.00
_cell.angle_gamma   90.00
#
_symmetry.space_group_name_H-M   'P 1'
#
loop_
_entity.id
_entity.type
_entity.pdbx_description
1 polymer ?
#
loop_
_entity_poly.entity_id
_entity_poly.type
_entity_poly.pdbx_seq_one_letter_code
_entity_poly.pdbx_strand_id
1 'polypeptide(L)'
;MPPDGFATGRGRGYRPAQVDAYLEALSADRDAAWERAARLTVLAKDMAAEAARLREVVSRLRPQEYDTLDDGARRLFQLALEEARQLRERARCEAREQVARAVADAEGVRLAAQEDADALRAEADERARQLLLAARAEADALRVGARRAVKEGRKESLEALREVRRRTADLLAERSREQAEHWAGAERAESGEAAALEAREAELVARAEEEVAAAGRALVEAEEYGRRCEEEAHARAATIVAEAHARADRIAQETERVLREHSATWDDVQAHMDLVRSKLTALTGQAVLE
;
A
#
# COMPACT_ATOMS: atom_id res chain seq x y z
N MET A 1 56.00 17.12 0.84
CA MET A 1 55.98 15.64 0.85
C MET A 1 54.71 15.20 1.53
N PRO A 2 53.79 14.45 0.90
CA PRO A 2 52.52 14.11 1.52
C PRO A 2 52.74 13.13 2.69
N PRO A 3 52.08 13.31 3.84
CA PRO A 3 52.25 12.47 5.02
C PRO A 3 51.12 11.44 5.12
N ASP A 4 50.83 10.68 4.07
CA ASP A 4 49.78 9.65 4.12
C ASP A 4 50.41 8.26 4.05
N GLY A 5 50.92 7.82 5.20
CA GLY A 5 51.20 6.41 5.45
C GLY A 5 49.90 5.69 5.75
N PHE A 6 49.63 4.61 5.01
CA PHE A 6 48.48 3.72 5.23
C PHE A 6 48.31 3.40 6.72
N ALA A 7 47.25 3.91 7.35
CA ALA A 7 46.90 3.58 8.71
C ALA A 7 46.46 2.11 8.76
N THR A 8 47.38 1.21 9.10
CA THR A 8 47.10 -0.21 9.32
C THR A 8 46.19 -0.35 10.54
N GLY A 9 44.95 -0.77 10.31
CA GLY A 9 44.02 -1.13 11.37
C GLY A 9 44.63 -2.15 12.34
N ARG A 10 44.40 -1.94 13.64
CA ARG A 10 44.73 -2.82 14.79
C ARG A 10 45.68 -3.99 14.47
N GLY A 11 46.98 -3.71 14.44
CA GLY A 11 48.03 -4.68 14.74
C GLY A 11 48.29 -5.81 13.75
N ARG A 12 47.69 -5.79 12.54
CA ARG A 12 47.88 -6.84 11.51
C ARG A 12 48.55 -6.32 10.22
N GLY A 13 49.47 -5.37 10.33
CA GLY A 13 50.29 -4.88 9.21
C GLY A 13 51.75 -5.31 9.33
N TYR A 14 52.48 -5.32 8.20
CA TYR A 14 53.93 -5.48 8.22
C TYR A 14 54.55 -4.36 9.07
N ARG A 15 55.59 -4.66 9.85
CA ARG A 15 56.27 -3.68 10.71
C ARG A 15 57.40 -3.03 9.92
N PRO A 16 57.25 -1.79 9.42
CA PRO A 16 58.23 -1.18 8.53
C PRO A 16 59.61 -1.10 9.17
N ALA A 17 59.67 -0.66 10.44
CA ALA A 17 60.92 -0.58 11.20
C ALA A 17 61.69 -1.90 11.31
N GLN A 18 61.01 -3.06 11.32
CA GLN A 18 61.69 -4.36 11.33
C GLN A 18 62.27 -4.72 9.96
N VAL A 19 61.55 -4.37 8.88
CA VAL A 19 62.02 -4.55 7.51
C VAL A 19 63.21 -3.63 7.24
N ASP A 20 63.11 -2.36 7.65
CA ASP A 20 64.17 -1.37 7.48
C ASP A 20 65.45 -1.79 8.20
N ALA A 21 65.34 -2.20 9.47
CA ALA A 21 66.49 -2.70 10.24
C ALA A 21 67.16 -3.93 9.60
N TYR A 22 66.36 -4.84 9.03
CA TYR A 22 66.88 -6.02 8.32
C TYR A 22 67.57 -5.63 7.00
N LEU A 23 66.99 -4.70 6.23
CA LEU A 23 67.58 -4.20 4.99
C LEU A 23 68.87 -3.43 5.24
N GLU A 24 68.95 -2.66 6.32
CA GLU A 24 70.17 -1.97 6.74
C GLU A 24 71.27 -2.97 7.09
N ALA A 25 70.96 -4.01 7.88
CA ALA A 25 71.91 -5.06 8.21
C ALA A 25 72.43 -5.78 6.95
N LEU A 26 71.53 -6.17 6.04
CA LEU A 26 71.90 -6.80 4.77
C LEU A 26 72.76 -5.89 3.89
N SER A 27 72.46 -4.59 3.86
CA SER A 27 73.23 -3.62 3.10
C SER A 27 74.63 -3.44 3.69
N ALA A 28 74.75 -3.40 5.03
CA ALA A 28 76.05 -3.34 5.71
C ALA A 28 76.90 -4.60 5.43
N ASP A 29 76.30 -5.79 5.48
CA ASP A 29 76.98 -7.05 5.18
C ASP A 29 77.46 -7.11 3.72
N ARG A 30 76.61 -6.65 2.79
CA ARG A 30 76.96 -6.50 1.37
C ARG A 30 78.15 -5.56 1.23
N ASP A 31 78.07 -4.37 1.79
CA ASP A 31 79.11 -3.34 1.62
C ASP A 31 80.45 -3.83 2.23
N ALA A 32 80.41 -4.51 3.38
CA ALA A 32 81.59 -5.15 3.97
C ALA A 32 82.17 -6.25 3.08
N ALA A 33 81.33 -7.06 2.41
CA ALA A 33 81.80 -8.07 1.45
C ALA A 33 82.45 -7.42 0.22
N TRP A 34 81.88 -6.33 -0.30
CA TRP A 34 82.44 -5.56 -1.41
C TRP A 34 83.77 -4.92 -1.06
N GLU A 35 83.92 -4.34 0.13
CA GLU A 35 85.19 -3.80 0.60
C GLU A 35 86.27 -4.89 0.70
N ARG A 36 85.93 -6.06 1.23
CA ARG A 36 86.85 -7.21 1.29
C ARG A 36 87.27 -7.65 -0.11
N ALA A 37 86.33 -7.77 -1.04
CA ALA A 37 86.63 -8.11 -2.43
C ALA A 37 87.56 -7.07 -3.09
N ALA A 38 87.33 -5.78 -2.85
CA ALA A 38 88.18 -4.71 -3.35
C ALA A 38 89.61 -4.80 -2.78
N ARG A 39 89.76 -5.02 -1.47
CA ARG A 39 91.08 -5.20 -0.81
C ARG A 39 91.82 -6.40 -1.37
N LEU A 40 91.15 -7.55 -1.51
CA LEU A 40 91.74 -8.76 -2.08
C LEU A 40 92.14 -8.56 -3.55
N THR A 41 91.35 -7.80 -4.31
CA THR A 41 91.68 -7.47 -5.70
C THR A 41 92.93 -6.61 -5.80
N VAL A 42 93.11 -5.62 -4.92
CA VAL A 42 94.33 -4.80 -4.86
C VAL A 42 95.53 -5.68 -4.48
N LEU A 43 95.40 -6.49 -3.43
CA LEU A 43 96.46 -7.40 -3.01
C LEU A 43 96.89 -8.35 -4.14
N ALA A 44 95.92 -8.91 -4.88
CA ALA A 44 96.20 -9.77 -6.02
C ALA A 44 96.98 -9.03 -7.13
N LYS A 45 96.64 -7.76 -7.40
CA LYS A 45 97.38 -6.92 -8.36
C LYS A 45 98.80 -6.62 -7.89
N ASP A 46 98.98 -6.29 -6.61
CA ASP A 46 100.29 -6.01 -6.02
C ASP A 46 101.20 -7.25 -6.07
N MET A 47 100.66 -8.42 -5.71
CA MET A 47 101.37 -9.70 -5.81
C MET A 47 101.72 -10.04 -7.26
N ALA A 48 100.82 -9.78 -8.22
CA ALA A 48 101.09 -10.00 -9.63
C ALA A 48 102.21 -9.08 -10.17
N ALA A 49 102.21 -7.80 -9.75
CA ALA A 49 103.24 -6.84 -10.10
C ALA A 49 104.59 -7.23 -9.49
N GLU A 50 104.62 -7.65 -8.23
CA GLU A 50 105.84 -8.15 -7.59
C GLU A 50 106.37 -9.41 -8.28
N ALA A 51 105.50 -10.36 -8.62
CA ALA A 51 105.89 -11.55 -9.38
C ALA A 51 106.42 -11.20 -10.79
N ALA A 52 105.93 -10.13 -11.41
CA ALA A 52 106.46 -9.63 -12.68
C ALA A 52 107.86 -9.02 -12.50
N ARG A 53 108.05 -8.17 -11.47
CA ARG A 53 109.36 -7.59 -11.12
C ARG A 53 110.41 -8.67 -10.84
N LEU A 54 110.06 -9.68 -10.03
CA LEU A 54 110.95 -10.79 -9.73
C LEU A 54 111.32 -11.58 -11.00
N ARG A 55 110.37 -11.82 -11.90
CA ARG A 55 110.65 -12.46 -13.21
C ARG A 55 111.59 -11.64 -14.08
N GLU A 56 111.42 -10.31 -14.10
CA GLU A 56 112.30 -9.41 -14.81
C GLU A 56 113.73 -9.44 -14.23
N VAL A 57 113.87 -9.36 -12.90
CA VAL A 57 115.18 -9.49 -12.22
C VAL A 57 115.84 -10.81 -12.59
N VAL A 58 115.10 -11.92 -12.54
CA VAL A 58 115.61 -13.24 -12.92
C VAL A 58 116.02 -13.30 -14.40
N SER A 59 115.28 -12.66 -15.31
CA SER A 59 115.61 -12.64 -16.73
C SER A 59 116.89 -11.85 -17.07
N ARG A 60 117.27 -10.89 -16.22
CA ARG A 60 118.50 -10.10 -16.35
C ARG A 60 119.74 -10.81 -15.81
N LEU A 61 119.57 -11.90 -15.04
CA LEU A 61 120.69 -12.73 -14.59
C LEU A 61 121.24 -13.50 -15.80
N ARG A 62 122.55 -13.42 -16.03
CA ARG A 62 123.23 -14.21 -17.06
C ARG A 62 122.97 -15.70 -16.78
N PRO A 63 122.73 -16.55 -17.82
CA PRO A 63 122.70 -17.99 -17.63
C PRO A 63 123.94 -18.42 -16.85
N GLN A 64 123.74 -19.02 -15.67
CA GLN A 64 124.86 -19.53 -14.89
C GLN A 64 125.31 -20.82 -15.56
N GLU A 65 126.35 -20.72 -16.40
CA GLU A 65 126.96 -21.86 -17.05
C GLU A 65 127.83 -22.60 -16.03
N TYR A 66 127.23 -23.65 -15.47
CA TYR A 66 127.81 -24.55 -14.49
C TYR A 66 128.75 -25.59 -15.13
N ASP A 67 129.42 -25.22 -16.22
CA ASP A 67 130.22 -26.16 -17.03
C ASP A 67 131.57 -26.53 -16.40
N THR A 68 131.97 -25.85 -15.33
CA THR A 68 133.16 -26.19 -14.54
C THR A 68 132.87 -27.05 -13.32
N LEU A 69 131.61 -27.49 -13.12
CA LEU A 69 131.24 -28.35 -12.01
C LEU A 69 131.56 -29.82 -12.29
N ASP A 70 132.04 -30.50 -11.25
CA ASP A 70 132.26 -31.93 -11.21
C ASP A 70 130.93 -32.70 -11.42
N ASP A 71 131.01 -33.94 -11.93
CA ASP A 71 129.85 -34.74 -12.34
C ASP A 71 128.82 -34.92 -11.22
N GLY A 72 129.29 -35.05 -9.96
CA GLY A 72 128.43 -35.11 -8.78
C GLY A 72 127.62 -33.84 -8.57
N ALA A 73 128.22 -32.67 -8.79
CA ALA A 73 127.56 -31.39 -8.59
C ALA A 73 126.60 -31.03 -9.74
N ARG A 74 126.88 -31.48 -10.98
CA ARG A 74 125.94 -31.40 -12.10
C ARG A 74 124.66 -32.21 -11.84
N ARG A 75 124.78 -33.43 -11.28
CA ARG A 75 123.63 -34.27 -10.90
C ARG A 75 122.79 -33.62 -9.80
N LEU A 76 123.41 -33.05 -8.78
CA LEU A 76 122.70 -32.32 -7.72
C LEU A 76 121.96 -31.09 -8.26
N PHE A 77 122.56 -30.35 -9.20
CA PHE A 77 121.90 -29.22 -9.85
C PHE A 77 120.69 -29.64 -10.69
N GLN A 78 120.80 -30.73 -11.47
CA GLN A 78 119.67 -31.31 -12.21
C GLN A 78 118.53 -31.73 -11.29
N LEU A 79 118.84 -32.43 -10.18
CA LEU A 79 117.86 -32.81 -9.17
C LEU A 79 117.16 -31.59 -8.57
N ALA A 80 117.91 -30.52 -8.26
CA ALA A 80 117.33 -29.27 -7.75
C ALA A 80 116.39 -28.59 -8.75
N LEU A 81 116.69 -28.64 -10.06
CA LEU A 81 115.80 -28.12 -11.11
C LEU A 81 114.53 -28.96 -11.25
N GLU A 82 114.64 -30.27 -11.14
CA GLU A 82 113.50 -31.19 -11.15
C GLU A 82 112.60 -30.95 -9.94
N GLU A 83 113.18 -30.86 -8.74
CA GLU A 83 112.44 -30.57 -7.50
C GLU A 83 111.76 -29.19 -7.58
N ALA A 84 112.46 -28.17 -8.11
CA ALA A 84 111.87 -26.85 -8.31
C ALA A 84 110.70 -26.85 -9.31
N ARG A 85 110.77 -27.67 -10.37
CA ARG A 85 109.65 -27.86 -11.32
C ARG A 85 108.48 -28.56 -10.64
N GLN A 86 108.73 -29.65 -9.91
CA GLN A 86 107.71 -30.40 -9.19
C GLN A 86 107.02 -29.52 -8.14
N LEU A 87 107.77 -28.72 -7.37
CA LEU A 87 107.24 -27.80 -6.39
C LEU A 87 106.34 -26.74 -7.04
N ARG A 88 106.74 -26.18 -8.19
CA ARG A 88 105.93 -25.20 -8.93
C ARG A 88 104.63 -25.80 -9.45
N GLU A 89 104.67 -27.02 -10.00
CA GLU A 89 103.45 -27.68 -10.49
C GLU A 89 102.53 -28.06 -9.32
N ARG A 90 103.05 -28.57 -8.20
CA ARG A 90 102.27 -28.81 -6.98
C ARG A 90 101.59 -27.54 -6.49
N ALA A 91 102.34 -26.44 -6.34
CA ALA A 91 101.80 -25.15 -5.92
C ALA A 91 100.72 -24.62 -6.87
N ARG A 92 100.87 -24.82 -8.18
CA ARG A 92 99.84 -24.46 -9.19
C ARG A 92 98.59 -25.31 -9.07
N CYS A 93 98.73 -26.61 -8.87
CA CYS A 93 97.60 -27.51 -8.66
C CYS A 93 96.84 -27.15 -7.38
N GLU A 94 97.55 -26.96 -6.26
CA GLU A 94 96.95 -26.55 -4.99
C GLU A 94 96.21 -25.21 -5.11
N ALA A 95 96.80 -24.21 -5.78
CA ALA A 95 96.14 -22.93 -6.01
C ALA A 95 94.86 -23.08 -6.86
N ARG A 96 94.90 -23.90 -7.92
CA ARG A 96 93.71 -24.18 -8.76
C ARG A 96 92.62 -24.90 -7.96
N GLU A 97 92.99 -25.86 -7.12
CA GLU A 97 92.05 -26.57 -6.25
C GLU A 97 91.41 -25.63 -5.24
N GLN A 98 92.18 -24.73 -4.62
CA GLN A 98 91.63 -23.73 -3.70
C GLN A 98 90.64 -22.79 -4.40
N VAL A 99 90.96 -22.32 -5.61
CA VAL A 99 90.03 -21.48 -6.40
C VAL A 99 88.78 -22.26 -6.76
N ALA A 100 88.91 -23.52 -7.21
CA ALA A 100 87.76 -24.35 -7.56
C ALA A 100 86.83 -24.60 -6.36
N ARG A 101 87.39 -24.85 -5.17
CA ARG A 101 86.62 -24.98 -3.92
C ARG A 101 85.89 -23.67 -3.58
N ALA A 102 86.59 -22.54 -3.62
CA ALA A 102 85.98 -21.24 -3.34
C ALA A 102 84.84 -20.89 -4.30
N VAL A 103 84.97 -21.24 -5.59
CA VAL A 103 83.89 -21.06 -6.59
C VAL A 103 82.69 -21.96 -6.28
N ALA A 104 82.92 -23.25 -6.00
CA ALA A 104 81.86 -24.19 -5.66
C ALA A 104 81.12 -23.77 -4.37
N ASP A 105 81.85 -23.31 -3.35
CA ASP A 105 81.26 -22.82 -2.10
C ASP A 105 80.42 -21.56 -2.36
N ALA A 106 80.91 -20.61 -3.17
CA ALA A 106 80.16 -19.41 -3.52
C ALA A 106 78.89 -19.72 -4.34
N GLU A 107 78.96 -20.66 -5.28
CA GLU A 107 77.79 -21.13 -6.03
C GLU A 107 76.78 -21.81 -5.12
N GLY A 108 77.24 -22.65 -4.18
CA GLY A 108 76.39 -23.30 -3.19
C GLY A 108 75.64 -22.31 -2.30
N VAL A 109 76.33 -21.30 -1.76
CA VAL A 109 75.70 -20.23 -0.97
C VAL A 109 74.67 -19.45 -1.80
N ARG A 110 74.99 -19.15 -3.07
CA ARG A 110 74.08 -18.43 -3.97
C ARG A 110 72.81 -19.24 -4.25
N LEU A 111 72.94 -20.53 -4.53
CA LEU A 111 71.82 -21.41 -4.80
C LEU A 111 70.93 -21.60 -3.57
N ALA A 112 71.54 -21.84 -2.40
CA ALA A 112 70.79 -21.93 -1.13
C ALA A 112 70.02 -20.64 -0.83
N ALA A 113 70.66 -19.48 -0.97
CA ALA A 113 69.99 -18.19 -0.77
C ALA A 113 68.85 -17.96 -1.77
N GLN A 114 68.98 -18.46 -3.00
CA GLN A 114 67.93 -18.39 -4.01
C GLN A 114 66.74 -19.31 -3.67
N GLU A 115 67.01 -20.55 -3.26
CA GLU A 115 65.99 -21.50 -2.81
C GLU A 115 65.20 -20.97 -1.61
N ASP A 116 65.89 -20.42 -0.61
CA ASP A 116 65.27 -19.80 0.56
C ASP A 116 64.39 -18.60 0.17
N ALA A 117 64.88 -17.75 -0.74
CA ALA A 117 64.12 -16.60 -1.23
C ALA A 117 62.86 -17.03 -2.01
N ASP A 118 62.96 -18.06 -2.85
CA ASP A 118 61.83 -18.56 -3.62
C ASP A 118 60.81 -19.29 -2.73
N ALA A 119 61.26 -20.02 -1.70
CA ALA A 119 60.40 -20.60 -0.69
C ALA A 119 59.64 -19.52 0.10
N LEU A 120 60.33 -18.46 0.53
CA LEU A 120 59.70 -17.34 1.24
C LEU A 120 58.67 -16.62 0.36
N ARG A 121 58.96 -16.42 -0.93
CA ARG A 121 58.02 -15.85 -1.89
C ARG A 121 56.78 -16.72 -2.05
N ALA A 122 56.96 -18.03 -2.23
CA ALA A 122 55.85 -18.98 -2.36
C ALA A 122 54.95 -18.98 -1.11
N GLU A 123 55.55 -18.96 0.09
CA GLU A 123 54.79 -18.83 1.34
C GLU A 123 54.02 -17.51 1.43
N ALA A 124 54.65 -16.40 1.06
CA ALA A 124 54.02 -15.08 1.08
C ALA A 124 52.83 -15.00 0.10
N ASP A 125 53.01 -15.55 -1.10
CA ASP A 125 51.97 -15.62 -2.13
C ASP A 125 50.78 -16.49 -1.67
N GLU A 126 51.05 -17.63 -1.05
CA GLU A 126 49.99 -18.50 -0.53
C GLU A 126 49.23 -17.84 0.62
N ARG A 127 49.94 -17.20 1.56
CA ARG A 127 49.31 -16.40 2.62
C ARG A 127 48.46 -15.27 2.04
N ALA A 128 48.94 -14.57 1.03
CA ALA A 128 48.18 -13.51 0.36
C ALA A 128 46.91 -14.05 -0.31
N ARG A 129 47.00 -15.21 -1.01
CA ARG A 129 45.84 -15.89 -1.61
C ARG A 129 44.81 -16.28 -0.55
N GLN A 130 45.24 -16.87 0.56
CA GLN A 130 44.36 -17.27 1.65
C GLN A 130 43.65 -16.06 2.29
N LEU A 131 44.37 -14.97 2.52
CA LEU A 131 43.78 -13.73 3.05
C LEU A 131 42.74 -13.13 2.07
N LEU A 132 43.04 -13.12 0.78
CA LEU A 132 42.10 -12.65 -0.24
C LEU A 132 40.85 -13.53 -0.34
N LEU A 133 41.01 -14.84 -0.27
CA LEU A 133 39.88 -15.78 -0.25
C LEU A 133 39.01 -15.59 0.99
N ALA A 134 39.62 -15.45 2.17
CA ALA A 134 38.91 -15.18 3.41
C ALA A 134 38.15 -13.84 3.36
N ALA A 135 38.80 -12.77 2.89
CA ALA A 135 38.17 -11.45 2.75
C ALA A 135 37.00 -11.47 1.76
N ARG A 136 37.13 -12.20 0.64
CA ARG A 136 36.03 -12.38 -0.32
C ARG A 136 34.87 -13.16 0.28
N ALA A 137 35.15 -14.25 0.99
CA ALA A 137 34.12 -15.05 1.67
C ALA A 137 33.37 -14.22 2.73
N GLU A 138 34.08 -13.41 3.51
CA GLU A 138 33.49 -12.50 4.49
C GLU A 138 32.61 -11.44 3.81
N ALA A 139 33.11 -10.80 2.74
CA ALA A 139 32.34 -9.83 1.97
C ALA A 139 31.06 -10.44 1.37
N ASP A 140 31.14 -11.65 0.83
CA ASP A 140 29.98 -12.36 0.30
C ASP A 140 28.99 -12.76 1.39
N ALA A 141 29.46 -13.22 2.55
CA ALA A 141 28.62 -13.52 3.70
C ALA A 141 27.86 -12.26 4.18
N LEU A 142 28.55 -11.12 4.29
CA LEU A 142 27.93 -9.83 4.63
C LEU A 142 26.88 -9.42 3.59
N ARG A 143 27.20 -9.52 2.29
CA ARG A 143 26.28 -9.18 1.20
C ARG A 143 25.04 -10.07 1.19
N VAL A 144 25.20 -11.38 1.37
CA VAL A 144 24.07 -12.33 1.44
C VAL A 144 23.24 -12.09 2.70
N GLY A 145 23.89 -11.87 3.85
CA GLY A 145 23.24 -11.55 5.12
C GLY A 145 22.38 -10.29 5.03
N ALA A 146 22.94 -9.19 4.50
CA ALA A 146 22.21 -7.94 4.30
C ALA A 146 21.01 -8.11 3.37
N ARG A 147 21.14 -8.83 2.25
CA ARG A 147 20.02 -9.10 1.34
C ARG A 147 18.90 -9.91 2.00
N ARG A 148 19.26 -10.91 2.82
CA ARG A 148 18.29 -11.71 3.58
C ARG A 148 17.56 -10.84 4.60
N ALA A 149 18.28 -10.04 5.38
CA ALA A 149 17.70 -9.14 6.38
C ALA A 149 16.71 -8.15 5.73
N VAL A 150 17.07 -7.54 4.59
CA VAL A 150 16.17 -6.66 3.85
C VAL A 150 14.92 -7.40 3.35
N LYS A 151 15.07 -8.64 2.88
CA LYS A 151 13.95 -9.45 2.40
C LYS A 151 12.99 -9.81 3.54
N GLU A 152 13.51 -10.25 4.69
CA GLU A 152 12.68 -10.58 5.86
C GLU A 152 12.01 -9.32 6.43
N GLY A 153 12.74 -8.22 6.60
CA GLY A 153 12.15 -6.96 7.07
C GLY A 153 11.05 -6.44 6.14
N ARG A 154 11.22 -6.58 4.82
CA ARG A 154 10.16 -6.27 3.85
C ARG A 154 8.95 -7.20 4.00
N LYS A 155 9.17 -8.49 4.22
CA LYS A 155 8.09 -9.47 4.42
C LYS A 155 7.28 -9.13 5.67
N GLU A 156 7.95 -8.91 6.81
CA GLU A 156 7.33 -8.52 8.07
C GLU A 156 6.52 -7.23 7.93
N SER A 157 7.11 -6.21 7.28
CA SER A 157 6.41 -4.93 7.03
C SER A 157 5.15 -5.10 6.17
N LEU A 158 5.21 -5.96 5.15
CA LEU A 158 4.06 -6.24 4.28
C LEU A 158 2.99 -7.07 4.98
N GLU A 159 3.37 -8.00 5.84
CA GLU A 159 2.45 -8.79 6.67
C GLU A 159 1.71 -7.88 7.66
N ALA A 160 2.43 -7.00 8.36
CA ALA A 160 1.83 -5.98 9.24
C ALA A 160 0.84 -5.08 8.47
N LEU A 161 1.21 -4.61 7.27
CA LEU A 161 0.33 -3.80 6.44
C LEU A 161 -0.94 -4.56 6.01
N ARG A 162 -0.81 -5.83 5.63
CA ARG A 162 -1.96 -6.68 5.27
C ARG A 162 -2.89 -6.90 6.45
N GLU A 163 -2.33 -7.11 7.64
CA GLU A 163 -3.12 -7.26 8.86
C GLU A 163 -3.91 -5.99 9.18
N VAL A 164 -3.26 -4.82 9.14
CA VAL A 164 -3.95 -3.54 9.36
C VAL A 164 -5.07 -3.35 8.33
N ARG A 165 -4.81 -3.60 7.05
CA ARG A 165 -5.84 -3.50 6.00
C ARG A 165 -7.02 -4.42 6.25
N ARG A 166 -6.77 -5.66 6.68
CA ARG A 166 -7.84 -6.61 7.03
C ARG A 166 -8.66 -6.07 8.19
N ARG A 167 -8.03 -5.68 9.30
CA ARG A 167 -8.73 -5.13 10.47
C ARG A 167 -9.55 -3.88 10.13
N THR A 168 -9.03 -2.99 9.29
CA THR A 168 -9.76 -1.80 8.84
C THR A 168 -10.94 -2.17 7.95
N ALA A 169 -10.79 -3.14 7.04
CA ALA A 169 -11.89 -3.62 6.21
C ALA A 169 -13.00 -4.27 7.06
N ASP A 170 -12.62 -5.09 8.04
CA ASP A 170 -13.55 -5.72 8.98
C ASP A 170 -14.34 -4.65 9.76
N LEU A 171 -13.63 -3.65 10.31
CA LEU A 171 -14.26 -2.53 11.03
C LEU A 171 -15.22 -1.72 10.13
N LEU A 172 -14.84 -1.46 8.88
CA LEU A 172 -15.71 -0.74 7.94
C LEU A 172 -16.95 -1.57 7.58
N ALA A 173 -16.81 -2.89 7.43
CA ALA A 173 -17.94 -3.78 7.19
C ALA A 173 -18.89 -3.83 8.39
N GLU A 174 -18.36 -3.90 9.61
CA GLU A 174 -19.15 -3.81 10.84
C GLU A 174 -19.91 -2.48 10.92
N ARG A 175 -19.24 -1.35 10.70
CA ARG A 175 -19.90 -0.03 10.67
C ARG A 175 -20.98 0.08 9.61
N SER A 176 -20.76 -0.47 8.43
CA SER A 176 -21.76 -0.49 7.36
C SER A 176 -22.98 -1.33 7.75
N ARG A 177 -22.78 -2.46 8.46
CA ARG A 177 -23.88 -3.29 8.96
C ARG A 177 -24.68 -2.58 10.03
N GLU A 178 -24.00 -2.00 11.04
CA GLU A 178 -24.65 -1.21 12.09
C GLU A 178 -25.51 -0.09 11.48
N GLN A 179 -24.97 0.65 10.51
CA GLN A 179 -25.72 1.70 9.83
C GLN A 179 -26.94 1.15 9.07
N ALA A 180 -26.78 0.05 8.34
CA ALA A 180 -27.88 -0.58 7.62
C ALA A 180 -28.98 -1.07 8.58
N GLU A 181 -28.60 -1.63 9.73
CA GLU A 181 -29.53 -2.05 10.78
C GLU A 181 -30.26 -0.85 11.39
N HIS A 182 -29.57 0.26 11.65
CA HIS A 182 -30.17 1.49 12.12
C HIS A 182 -31.17 2.07 11.10
N TRP A 183 -30.81 2.13 9.81
CA TRP A 183 -31.70 2.59 8.75
C TRP A 183 -32.92 1.69 8.59
N ALA A 184 -32.73 0.37 8.54
CA ALA A 184 -33.83 -0.58 8.48
C ALA A 184 -34.73 -0.49 9.73
N GLY A 185 -34.15 -0.17 10.90
CA GLY A 185 -34.89 0.10 12.13
C GLY A 185 -35.74 1.37 12.03
N ALA A 186 -35.17 2.45 11.52
CA ALA A 186 -35.88 3.72 11.31
C ALA A 186 -37.02 3.57 10.28
N GLU A 187 -36.78 2.91 9.16
CA GLU A 187 -37.79 2.64 8.12
C GLU A 187 -38.95 1.79 8.66
N ARG A 188 -38.65 0.77 9.48
CA ARG A 188 -39.68 -0.03 10.17
C ARG A 188 -40.50 0.80 11.18
N ALA A 189 -39.86 1.74 11.88
CA ALA A 189 -40.57 2.61 12.81
C ALA A 189 -41.48 3.60 12.06
N GLU A 190 -40.97 4.25 11.01
CA GLU A 190 -41.73 5.19 10.17
C GLU A 190 -42.91 4.50 9.48
N SER A 191 -42.69 3.33 8.86
CA SER A 191 -43.78 2.54 8.27
C SER A 191 -44.80 2.09 9.31
N GLY A 192 -44.37 1.75 10.53
CA GLY A 192 -45.26 1.44 11.64
C GLY A 192 -46.11 2.64 12.09
N GLU A 193 -45.52 3.83 12.17
CA GLU A 193 -46.22 5.08 12.49
C GLU A 193 -47.21 5.49 11.39
N ALA A 194 -46.81 5.38 10.13
CA ALA A 194 -47.68 5.65 8.98
C ALA A 194 -48.89 4.70 8.96
N ALA A 195 -48.68 3.40 9.13
CA ALA A 195 -49.76 2.42 9.21
C ALA A 195 -50.69 2.67 10.41
N ALA A 196 -50.14 3.11 11.55
CA ALA A 196 -50.96 3.48 12.71
C ALA A 196 -51.78 4.75 12.48
N LEU A 197 -51.24 5.74 11.75
CA LEU A 197 -51.96 6.94 11.35
C LEU A 197 -53.08 6.62 10.35
N GLU A 198 -52.78 5.84 9.31
CA GLU A 198 -53.76 5.36 8.33
C GLU A 198 -54.90 4.60 9.00
N ALA A 199 -54.59 3.72 9.97
CA ALA A 199 -55.61 3.01 10.72
C ALA A 199 -56.53 3.95 11.53
N ARG A 200 -55.97 4.98 12.16
CA ARG A 200 -56.74 6.00 12.89
C ARG A 200 -57.59 6.87 11.96
N GLU A 201 -57.03 7.25 10.81
CA GLU A 201 -57.76 8.01 9.79
C GLU A 201 -58.92 7.18 9.24
N ALA A 202 -58.70 5.91 8.90
CA ALA A 202 -59.76 5.01 8.47
C ALA A 202 -60.86 4.84 9.54
N GLU A 203 -60.50 4.75 10.82
CA GLU A 203 -61.47 4.70 11.92
C GLU A 203 -62.29 6.00 12.02
N LEU A 204 -61.66 7.17 11.91
CA LEU A 204 -62.35 8.47 11.94
C LEU A 204 -63.26 8.65 10.72
N VAL A 205 -62.80 8.27 9.53
CA VAL A 205 -63.59 8.32 8.30
C VAL A 205 -64.79 7.39 8.41
N ALA A 206 -64.62 6.16 8.87
CA ALA A 206 -65.73 5.22 9.07
C ALA A 206 -66.77 5.79 10.04
N ARG A 207 -66.34 6.39 11.16
CA ARG A 207 -67.25 7.08 12.10
C ARG A 207 -67.99 8.25 11.45
N ALA A 208 -67.29 9.08 10.68
CA ALA A 208 -67.90 10.21 9.99
C ALA A 208 -68.92 9.74 8.92
N GLU A 209 -68.61 8.69 8.17
CA GLU A 209 -69.51 8.07 7.21
C GLU A 209 -70.76 7.49 7.90
N GLU A 210 -70.60 6.83 9.05
CA GLU A 210 -71.72 6.35 9.87
C GLU A 210 -72.61 7.50 10.36
N GLU A 211 -72.02 8.60 10.83
CA GLU A 211 -72.73 9.81 11.25
C GLU A 211 -73.48 10.48 10.09
N VAL A 212 -72.84 10.63 8.93
CA VAL A 212 -73.47 11.17 7.72
C VAL A 212 -74.60 10.26 7.24
N ALA A 213 -74.40 8.94 7.25
CA ALA A 213 -75.46 7.99 6.89
C ALA A 213 -76.63 8.05 7.87
N ALA A 214 -76.37 8.22 9.17
CA ALA A 214 -77.40 8.41 10.19
C ALA A 214 -78.16 9.74 10.00
N ALA A 215 -77.45 10.84 9.76
CA ALA A 215 -78.05 12.13 9.46
C ALA A 215 -78.88 12.09 8.17
N GLY A 216 -78.40 11.40 7.13
CA GLY A 216 -79.12 11.19 5.88
C GLY A 216 -80.42 10.40 6.07
N ARG A 217 -80.40 9.33 6.88
CA ARG A 217 -81.63 8.61 7.27
C ARG A 217 -82.62 9.51 8.02
N ALA A 218 -82.13 10.27 9.00
CA ALA A 218 -82.97 11.20 9.75
C ALA A 218 -83.58 12.31 8.88
N LEU A 219 -82.83 12.80 7.88
CA LEU A 219 -83.35 13.77 6.89
C LEU A 219 -84.45 13.15 6.04
N VAL A 220 -84.25 11.94 5.49
CA VAL A 220 -85.28 11.25 4.71
C VAL A 220 -86.53 11.00 5.55
N GLU A 221 -86.37 10.54 6.79
CA GLU A 221 -87.49 10.36 7.73
C GLU A 221 -88.24 11.68 8.00
N ALA A 222 -87.51 12.79 8.16
CA ALA A 222 -88.08 14.12 8.37
C ALA A 222 -88.80 14.66 7.12
N GLU A 223 -88.24 14.45 5.92
CA GLU A 223 -88.87 14.80 4.65
C GLU A 223 -90.15 13.99 4.41
N GLU A 224 -90.13 12.69 4.66
CA GLU A 224 -91.31 11.82 4.57
C GLU A 224 -92.37 12.20 5.60
N TYR A 225 -91.97 12.58 6.81
CA TYR A 225 -92.89 13.11 7.82
C TYR A 225 -93.50 14.44 7.37
N GLY A 226 -92.68 15.36 6.83
CA GLY A 226 -93.12 16.62 6.24
C GLY A 226 -94.13 16.43 5.12
N ARG A 227 -93.84 15.54 4.16
CA ARG A 227 -94.77 15.16 3.07
C ARG A 227 -96.07 14.59 3.62
N ARG A 228 -96.02 13.68 4.59
CA ARG A 228 -97.21 13.13 5.24
C ARG A 228 -98.05 14.23 5.90
N CYS A 229 -97.43 15.15 6.62
CA CYS A 229 -98.14 16.29 7.22
C CYS A 229 -98.76 17.21 6.17
N GLU A 230 -98.07 17.46 5.06
CA GLU A 230 -98.57 18.26 3.93
C GLU A 230 -99.74 17.56 3.23
N GLU A 231 -99.63 16.26 2.94
CA GLU A 231 -100.70 15.44 2.38
C GLU A 231 -101.92 15.38 3.32
N GLU A 232 -101.72 15.21 4.63
CA GLU A 232 -102.78 15.28 5.63
C GLU A 232 -103.43 16.66 5.69
N ALA A 233 -102.65 17.74 5.61
CA ALA A 233 -103.16 19.10 5.58
C ALA A 233 -103.98 19.35 4.31
N HIS A 234 -103.51 18.88 3.15
CA HIS A 234 -104.26 18.94 1.88
C HIS A 234 -105.54 18.12 1.92
N ALA A 235 -105.50 16.91 2.48
CA ALA A 235 -106.68 16.07 2.65
C ALA A 235 -107.71 16.76 3.56
N ARG A 236 -107.28 17.30 4.70
CA ARG A 236 -108.15 18.07 5.61
C ARG A 236 -108.72 19.32 4.93
N ALA A 237 -107.91 20.06 4.18
CA ALA A 237 -108.37 21.22 3.41
C ALA A 237 -109.42 20.81 2.36
N ALA A 238 -109.20 19.71 1.64
CA ALA A 238 -110.17 19.17 0.69
C ALA A 238 -111.48 18.74 1.37
N THR A 239 -111.41 18.12 2.56
CA THR A 239 -112.60 17.80 3.36
C THR A 239 -113.36 19.06 3.77
N ILE A 240 -112.67 20.08 4.29
CA ILE A 240 -113.30 21.36 4.68
C ILE A 240 -113.97 22.04 3.48
N VAL A 241 -113.32 22.05 2.31
CA VAL A 241 -113.89 22.61 1.08
C VAL A 241 -115.11 21.80 0.61
N ALA A 242 -115.04 20.48 0.68
CA ALA A 242 -116.19 19.62 0.34
C ALA A 242 -117.36 19.81 1.31
N GLU A 243 -117.10 19.95 2.61
CA GLU A 243 -118.13 20.29 3.61
C GLU A 243 -118.71 21.69 3.38
N ALA A 244 -117.88 22.66 2.99
CA ALA A 244 -118.32 24.00 2.63
C ALA A 244 -119.21 24.00 1.38
N HIS A 245 -118.85 23.25 0.33
CA HIS A 245 -119.71 23.05 -0.84
C HIS A 245 -121.01 22.32 -0.49
N ALA A 246 -120.96 21.22 0.28
CA ALA A 246 -122.16 20.52 0.72
C ALA A 246 -123.08 21.39 1.59
N ARG A 247 -122.52 22.35 2.32
CA ARG A 247 -123.29 23.35 3.08
C ARG A 247 -123.86 24.44 2.17
N ALA A 248 -123.10 24.89 1.17
CA ALA A 248 -123.56 25.83 0.15
C ALA A 248 -124.71 25.24 -0.68
N ASP A 249 -124.59 23.99 -1.12
CA ASP A 249 -125.65 23.27 -1.86
C ASP A 249 -126.92 23.10 -1.02
N ARG A 250 -126.77 22.81 0.28
CA ARG A 250 -127.90 22.70 1.21
C ARG A 250 -128.62 24.04 1.38
N ILE A 251 -127.86 25.13 1.54
CA ILE A 251 -128.40 26.49 1.59
C ILE A 251 -129.10 26.84 0.26
N ALA A 252 -128.49 26.48 -0.88
CA ALA A 252 -129.08 26.71 -2.20
C ALA A 252 -130.43 25.99 -2.36
N GLN A 253 -130.51 24.72 -1.98
CA GLN A 253 -131.76 23.94 -1.99
C GLN A 253 -132.80 24.50 -1.02
N GLU A 254 -132.38 24.98 0.16
CA GLU A 254 -133.27 25.64 1.13
C GLU A 254 -133.81 26.97 0.58
N THR A 255 -132.96 27.78 -0.07
CA THR A 255 -133.40 29.00 -0.74
C THR A 255 -134.32 28.72 -1.92
N GLU A 256 -134.09 27.64 -2.67
CA GLU A 256 -134.95 27.24 -3.78
C GLU A 256 -136.32 26.71 -3.28
N ARG A 257 -136.36 26.05 -2.11
CA ARG A 257 -137.61 25.64 -1.45
C ARG A 257 -138.43 26.84 -0.99
N VAL A 258 -137.78 27.82 -0.35
CA VAL A 258 -138.42 29.06 0.11
C VAL A 258 -138.96 29.88 -1.07
N LEU A 259 -138.21 29.93 -2.19
CA LEU A 259 -138.68 30.59 -3.42
C LEU A 259 -139.90 29.89 -4.04
N ARG A 260 -139.96 28.54 -4.02
CA ARG A 260 -141.15 27.78 -4.45
C ARG A 260 -142.36 28.01 -3.54
N GLU A 261 -142.16 28.07 -2.22
CA GLU A 261 -143.23 28.39 -1.26
C GLU A 261 -143.77 29.83 -1.42
N HIS A 262 -142.91 30.80 -1.76
CA HIS A 262 -143.31 32.17 -2.08
C HIS A 262 -144.03 32.32 -3.43
N SER A 263 -143.67 31.51 -4.43
CA SER A 263 -144.39 31.46 -5.71
C SER A 263 -145.82 30.94 -5.52
N ALA A 264 -146.00 29.88 -4.72
CA ALA A 264 -147.31 29.29 -4.46
C ALA A 264 -148.26 30.23 -3.69
N THR A 265 -147.71 31.10 -2.81
CA THR A 265 -148.50 32.11 -2.10
C THR A 265 -148.86 33.32 -2.97
N TRP A 266 -148.04 33.63 -3.98
CA TRP A 266 -148.36 34.66 -4.99
C TRP A 266 -149.46 34.22 -5.95
N ASP A 267 -149.46 32.95 -6.36
CA ASP A 267 -150.49 32.40 -7.26
C ASP A 267 -151.89 32.38 -6.60
N ASP A 268 -151.99 32.10 -5.29
CA ASP A 268 -153.24 32.15 -4.52
C ASP A 268 -153.80 33.58 -4.34
N VAL A 269 -152.93 34.58 -4.18
CA VAL A 269 -153.33 36.00 -4.08
C VAL A 269 -153.80 36.55 -5.43
N GLN A 270 -153.19 36.11 -6.53
CA GLN A 270 -153.57 36.51 -7.89
C GLN A 270 -154.94 35.97 -8.29
N ALA A 271 -155.26 34.72 -7.92
CA ALA A 271 -156.57 34.11 -8.14
C ALA A 271 -157.71 34.83 -7.40
N HIS A 272 -157.44 35.41 -6.22
CA HIS A 272 -158.43 36.19 -5.46
C HIS A 272 -158.71 37.57 -6.09
N MET A 273 -157.70 38.19 -6.71
CA MET A 273 -157.83 39.47 -7.43
C MET A 273 -158.62 39.34 -8.75
N ASP A 274 -158.52 38.20 -9.45
CA ASP A 274 -159.28 37.94 -10.68
C ASP A 274 -160.79 37.73 -10.45
N LEU A 275 -161.15 37.16 -9.29
CA LEU A 275 -162.54 36.94 -8.89
C LEU A 275 -163.26 38.24 -8.48
N VAL A 276 -162.51 39.21 -7.95
CA VAL A 276 -163.03 40.55 -7.59
C VAL A 276 -163.17 41.43 -8.83
N ARG A 277 -162.20 41.34 -9.76
CA ARG A 277 -162.21 42.07 -11.03
C ARG A 277 -163.32 41.62 -11.99
N SER A 278 -163.67 40.33 -12.02
CA SER A 278 -164.79 39.83 -12.85
C SER A 278 -166.18 40.16 -12.29
N LYS A 279 -166.32 40.37 -10.97
CA LYS A 279 -167.59 40.74 -10.32
C LYS A 279 -167.92 42.23 -10.32
N LEU A 280 -166.93 43.11 -10.54
CA LEU A 280 -167.16 44.57 -10.65
C LEU A 280 -167.46 45.05 -12.08
N THR A 281 -167.10 44.30 -13.13
CA THR A 281 -167.31 44.72 -14.53
C THR A 281 -168.68 44.32 -15.11
N ALA A 282 -169.46 43.45 -14.45
CA ALA A 282 -170.73 42.96 -15.01
C ALA A 282 -172.00 43.60 -14.40
N LEU A 283 -171.88 44.50 -13.41
CA LEU A 283 -173.04 45.12 -12.74
C LEU A 283 -173.18 46.65 -12.88
N THR A 284 -172.40 47.30 -13.76
CA THR A 284 -172.62 48.72 -14.09
C THR A 284 -172.21 49.02 -15.52
N GLY A 285 -173.21 49.29 -16.38
CA GLY A 285 -173.02 49.87 -17.71
C GLY A 285 -172.93 51.39 -17.70
N GLN A 286 -172.35 51.90 -18.80
CA GLN A 286 -172.41 53.26 -19.39
C GLN A 286 -171.81 54.47 -18.64
N ALA A 287 -170.72 55.03 -19.21
CA ALA A 287 -170.67 56.39 -19.77
C ALA A 287 -169.33 56.70 -20.50
N VAL A 288 -169.43 57.12 -21.78
CA VAL A 288 -168.68 58.18 -22.51
C VAL A 288 -167.13 58.15 -22.49
N LEU A 289 -166.49 57.72 -23.59
CA LEU A 289 -165.74 58.50 -24.62
C LEU A 289 -164.60 59.40 -24.09
N GLU A 290 -163.34 58.98 -24.31
CA GLU A 290 -162.56 59.19 -25.56
C GLU A 290 -161.90 57.87 -26.00
#